data_AF-A0A4U0WUP9-F1
#
_entry.id   AF-A0A4U0WUP9-F1
#
_cell.length_a   1.000
_cell.length_b   1.000
_cell.length_c   1.000
_cell.angle_alpha   90.00
_cell.angle_beta   90.00
_cell.angle_gamma   90.00
#
_symmetry.space_group_name_H-M   'P 1'
#
loop_
_entity.id
_entity.type
_entity.pdbx_description
1 polymer ?
#
loop_
_entity_poly.entity_id
_entity_poly.type
_entity_poly.pdbx_seq_one_letter_code
_entity_poly.pdbx_strand_id
1 'polypeptide(L)'
;MFRQLGPVLLRKELALRPSSVTSTTKAAYNRISTSSPSSPKKPTSKPTPRTPSAAPFSNYVAGLLKAQAEGSDEIDEDDEDMEQPKKTVDEILRYQDPTGDMQSGLHAAVQAESREVAWLLLLLASDLDISQFPALVFQEAGALGVMRDEKGLAGKVDIRTLRDMYGRTAEQLAVEVGGVWNGWPGTGRLAV
;
A
#
# COMPACT_ATOMS: atom_id res chain seq x y z
N MET A 1 -28.42 -3.57 -59.56
CA MET A 1 -29.38 -2.46 -59.70
C MET A 1 -29.57 -1.80 -58.34
N PHE A 2 -29.22 -0.50 -58.22
CA PHE A 2 -29.52 0.48 -57.14
C PHE A 2 -29.09 0.11 -55.70
N ARG A 3 -28.50 0.99 -54.87
CA ARG A 3 -28.50 2.46 -54.81
C ARG A 3 -27.32 2.99 -53.97
N GLN A 4 -26.78 4.11 -54.45
CA GLN A 4 -26.00 5.17 -53.81
C GLN A 4 -26.44 5.53 -52.38
N LEU A 5 -25.49 5.77 -51.46
CA LEU A 5 -25.51 6.87 -50.47
C LEU A 5 -24.08 7.12 -49.95
N GLY A 6 -23.50 8.29 -50.25
CA GLY A 6 -22.33 8.82 -49.54
C GLY A 6 -22.76 9.50 -48.23
N PRO A 7 -21.80 9.95 -47.38
CA PRO A 7 -21.70 11.39 -47.18
C PRO A 7 -20.28 11.98 -46.98
N VAL A 8 -20.15 13.21 -47.48
CA VAL A 8 -19.62 14.42 -46.80
C VAL A 8 -18.10 14.57 -46.63
N LEU A 9 -17.54 15.38 -47.54
CA LEU A 9 -16.42 16.29 -47.31
C LEU A 9 -16.75 17.34 -46.24
N LEU A 10 -15.86 17.54 -45.27
CA LEU A 10 -15.61 18.79 -44.51
C LEU A 10 -14.46 18.48 -43.53
N ARG A 11 -13.49 19.32 -43.16
CA ARG A 11 -12.90 20.61 -43.57
C ARG A 11 -11.79 20.86 -42.53
N LYS A 12 -10.77 21.64 -42.92
CA LYS A 12 -10.01 22.60 -42.08
C LYS A 12 -8.93 22.06 -41.12
N GLU A 13 -7.70 22.12 -41.63
CA GLU A 13 -6.58 22.91 -41.08
C GLU A 13 -6.97 23.88 -39.94
N LEU A 14 -6.26 23.80 -38.81
CA LEU A 14 -6.01 24.93 -37.90
C LEU A 14 -4.77 24.63 -37.04
N ALA A 15 -3.69 25.29 -37.41
CA ALA A 15 -2.54 25.56 -36.56
C ALA A 15 -2.97 26.34 -35.32
N LEU A 16 -2.34 26.06 -34.16
CA LEU A 16 -2.20 27.03 -33.07
C LEU A 16 -1.05 26.60 -32.13
N ARG A 17 0.06 27.33 -32.23
CA ARG A 17 1.03 27.53 -31.15
C ARG A 17 0.52 28.64 -30.23
N PRO A 18 0.85 28.58 -28.93
CA PRO A 18 1.44 29.75 -28.25
C PRO A 18 2.65 29.32 -27.38
N SER A 19 3.84 29.90 -27.54
CA SER A 19 4.32 31.23 -27.11
C SER A 19 4.50 31.39 -25.59
N SER A 20 5.77 31.39 -25.20
CA SER A 20 6.44 32.29 -24.22
C SER A 20 5.82 32.54 -22.84
N VAL A 21 6.55 32.18 -21.78
CA VAL A 21 6.69 33.03 -20.58
C VAL A 21 8.11 32.93 -20.02
N THR A 22 8.77 34.08 -20.00
CA THR A 22 10.00 34.41 -19.26
C THR A 22 9.65 34.74 -17.80
N SER A 23 10.42 34.24 -16.83
CA SER A 23 10.45 34.83 -15.48
C SER A 23 11.88 35.10 -15.04
N THR A 24 12.22 36.37 -15.12
CA THR A 24 13.31 37.06 -14.41
C THR A 24 12.89 37.22 -12.96
N THR A 25 13.76 36.86 -12.02
CA THR A 25 13.77 37.52 -10.70
C THR A 25 15.19 37.62 -10.16
N LYS A 26 15.53 38.87 -9.86
CA LYS A 26 16.81 39.41 -9.41
C LYS A 26 16.57 39.98 -8.01
N ALA A 27 17.37 39.58 -7.03
CA ALA A 27 17.53 40.28 -5.74
C ALA A 27 18.94 39.94 -5.23
N ALA A 28 19.95 40.80 -5.35
CA ALA A 28 20.22 41.99 -4.51
C ALA A 28 20.29 41.61 -3.02
N TYR A 29 21.47 41.19 -2.54
CA TYR A 29 22.41 41.97 -1.72
C TYR A 29 21.83 42.42 -0.37
N ASN A 30 22.38 41.86 0.72
CA ASN A 30 22.61 42.67 1.90
C ASN A 30 23.88 42.24 2.65
N ARG A 31 24.64 43.26 3.02
CA ARG A 31 25.97 43.29 3.62
C ARG A 31 25.73 43.80 5.07
N ILE A 32 26.36 43.29 6.12
CA ILE A 32 27.45 43.96 6.86
C ILE A 32 27.64 43.23 8.22
N SER A 33 28.90 42.88 8.48
CA SER A 33 29.69 42.93 9.73
C SER A 33 29.31 42.29 11.08
N THR A 34 30.32 41.54 11.57
CA THR A 34 30.98 41.59 12.90
C THR A 34 30.24 41.08 14.14
N SER A 35 30.66 39.91 14.65
CA SER A 35 31.54 39.78 15.83
C SER A 35 31.58 38.32 16.32
N SER A 36 32.78 37.84 16.63
CA SER A 36 33.10 36.61 17.39
C SER A 36 33.24 37.01 18.88
N PRO A 37 33.42 36.12 19.88
CA PRO A 37 33.19 34.67 19.98
C PRO A 37 32.40 34.27 21.26
N SER A 38 31.73 33.11 21.27
CA SER A 38 31.43 32.40 22.53
C SER A 38 31.18 30.90 22.27
N SER A 39 32.18 30.08 22.59
CA SER A 39 31.95 28.74 23.14
C SER A 39 31.61 28.90 24.64
N PRO A 40 30.95 27.97 25.35
CA PRO A 40 30.89 26.52 25.09
C PRO A 40 29.52 25.85 25.39
N LYS A 41 29.32 24.59 24.95
CA LYS A 41 28.87 23.45 25.80
C LYS A 41 28.62 22.19 24.96
N LYS A 42 29.33 21.14 25.37
CA LYS A 42 29.23 19.74 24.93
C LYS A 42 27.77 19.24 25.04
N PRO A 43 27.16 18.68 23.97
CA PRO A 43 25.88 17.99 24.14
C PRO A 43 26.13 16.66 24.86
N THR A 44 25.67 16.58 26.09
CA THR A 44 25.48 15.34 26.82
C THR A 44 24.42 14.53 26.09
N SER A 45 24.84 13.45 25.44
CA SER A 45 23.98 12.39 24.92
C SER A 45 23.19 11.75 26.06
N LYS A 46 21.94 12.19 26.26
CA LYS A 46 20.95 11.37 26.97
C LYS A 46 20.52 10.25 26.00
N PRO A 47 20.57 8.97 26.39
CA PRO A 47 19.97 7.92 25.59
C PRO A 47 18.46 8.13 25.60
N THR A 48 17.91 8.43 24.42
CA THR A 48 16.48 8.38 24.16
C THR A 48 15.99 6.98 24.52
N PRO A 49 14.88 6.81 25.25
CA PRO A 49 14.27 5.50 25.40
C PRO A 49 14.01 4.94 24.01
N ARG A 50 14.49 3.72 23.77
CA ARG A 50 14.22 2.97 22.55
C ARG A 50 12.71 2.83 22.48
N THR A 51 12.07 3.63 21.62
CA THR A 51 10.78 3.27 21.06
C THR A 51 10.95 1.84 20.52
N PRO A 52 10.11 0.86 20.90
CA PRO A 52 10.06 -0.37 20.15
C PRO A 52 9.69 0.05 18.73
N SER A 53 10.66 -0.08 17.82
CA SER A 53 10.46 0.04 16.40
C SER A 53 9.34 -0.95 16.07
N ALA A 54 8.12 -0.45 15.91
CA ALA A 54 7.06 -1.19 15.27
C ALA A 54 7.65 -1.61 13.91
N ALA A 55 8.04 -2.88 13.81
CA ALA A 55 8.33 -3.45 12.51
C ALA A 55 7.10 -3.14 11.65
N PRO A 56 7.27 -2.60 10.43
CA PRO A 56 6.12 -2.34 9.58
C PRO A 56 5.34 -3.65 9.48
N PHE A 57 4.03 -3.59 9.72
CA PHE A 57 3.13 -4.75 9.76
C PHE A 57 3.35 -5.71 8.57
N SER A 58 3.77 -5.14 7.43
CA SER A 58 4.24 -5.83 6.22
C SER A 58 5.32 -6.90 6.45
N ASN A 59 6.33 -6.63 7.28
CA ASN A 59 7.42 -7.59 7.54
C ASN A 59 6.97 -8.72 8.47
N TYR A 60 6.04 -8.42 9.38
CA TYR A 60 5.48 -9.41 10.30
C TYR A 60 4.58 -10.41 9.58
N VAL A 61 3.69 -9.93 8.71
CA VAL A 61 2.82 -10.79 7.90
C VAL A 61 3.62 -11.64 6.92
N ALA A 62 4.63 -11.07 6.25
CA ALA A 62 5.51 -11.83 5.35
C ALA A 62 6.32 -12.90 6.10
N GLY A 63 6.85 -12.58 7.29
CA GLY A 63 7.55 -13.54 8.14
C GLY A 63 6.65 -14.69 8.62
N LEU A 64 5.41 -14.38 8.97
CA LEU A 64 4.45 -15.38 9.46
C LEU A 64 3.91 -16.26 8.33
N LEU A 65 3.68 -15.71 7.14
CA LEU A 65 3.37 -16.48 5.93
C LEU A 65 4.48 -17.48 5.59
N LYS A 66 5.75 -17.04 5.69
CA LYS A 66 6.90 -17.89 5.40
C LYS A 66 7.07 -19.01 6.44
N ALA A 67 6.89 -18.70 7.73
CA ALA A 67 7.00 -19.68 8.81
C ALA A 67 5.92 -20.79 8.76
N GLN A 68 4.81 -20.57 8.06
CA GLN A 68 3.78 -21.59 7.87
C GLN A 68 3.97 -22.41 6.58
N ALA A 69 4.69 -21.87 5.59
CA ALA A 69 5.04 -22.58 4.35
C ALA A 69 6.27 -23.49 4.55
N GLU A 70 7.19 -23.10 5.41
CA GLU A 70 8.32 -23.91 5.85
C GLU A 70 7.93 -24.55 7.18
N GLY A 71 7.41 -25.79 7.14
CA GLY A 71 7.22 -26.59 8.35
C GLY A 71 8.57 -26.88 9.00
N SER A 72 9.07 -25.96 9.82
CA SER A 72 10.28 -26.14 10.62
C SER A 72 9.88 -26.38 12.07
N ASP A 73 9.68 -27.66 12.38
CA ASP A 73 9.88 -28.21 13.71
C ASP A 73 11.35 -27.99 14.09
N GLU A 74 11.63 -26.98 14.91
CA GLU A 74 12.79 -26.85 15.82
C GLU A 74 12.65 -25.50 16.54
N ILE A 75 11.75 -25.45 17.51
CA ILE A 75 11.79 -24.44 18.56
C ILE A 75 11.93 -25.23 19.85
N ASP A 76 13.11 -25.14 20.45
CA ASP A 76 13.46 -25.76 21.72
C ASP A 76 12.36 -25.53 22.76
N GLU A 77 11.91 -26.63 23.35
CA GLU A 77 10.98 -26.69 24.48
C GLU A 77 11.67 -26.12 25.73
N ASP A 78 11.48 -24.82 26.01
CA ASP A 78 11.52 -24.28 27.38
C ASP A 78 11.05 -22.82 27.35
N ASP A 79 9.73 -22.62 27.30
CA ASP A 79 9.08 -21.45 27.88
C ASP A 79 7.60 -21.81 28.15
N GLU A 80 7.26 -21.94 29.44
CA GLU A 80 5.90 -21.99 29.95
C GLU A 80 5.20 -20.65 29.68
N ASP A 81 4.81 -20.37 28.43
CA ASP A 81 4.12 -19.12 28.08
C ASP A 81 2.89 -19.41 27.21
N MET A 82 1.72 -19.33 27.87
CA MET A 82 0.41 -19.00 27.34
C MET A 82 0.16 -19.48 25.90
N GLU A 83 -0.56 -20.60 25.73
CA GLU A 83 -1.17 -21.02 24.46
C GLU A 83 -2.06 -19.88 23.90
N GLN A 84 -1.46 -18.88 23.25
CA GLN A 84 -2.19 -18.03 22.35
C GLN A 84 -2.56 -18.93 21.18
N PRO A 85 -3.85 -19.06 20.84
CA PRO A 85 -4.23 -19.83 19.67
C PRO A 85 -3.46 -19.28 18.48
N LYS A 86 -2.61 -20.12 17.87
CA LYS A 86 -1.84 -19.76 16.69
C LYS A 86 -2.85 -19.36 15.62
N LYS A 87 -3.03 -18.06 15.41
CA LYS A 87 -3.97 -17.53 14.42
C LYS A 87 -3.60 -18.11 13.07
N THR A 88 -4.59 -18.62 12.36
CA THR A 88 -4.37 -19.11 11.00
C THR A 88 -3.97 -17.96 10.09
N VAL A 89 -3.24 -18.25 9.01
CA VAL A 89 -2.88 -17.25 7.99
C VAL A 89 -4.11 -16.48 7.50
N ASP A 90 -5.24 -17.18 7.33
CA ASP A 90 -6.52 -16.59 6.94
C ASP A 90 -7.09 -15.56 7.92
N GLU A 91 -6.92 -15.80 9.22
CA GLU A 91 -7.34 -14.87 10.27
C GLU A 91 -6.41 -13.66 10.32
N ILE A 92 -5.12 -13.86 10.03
CA ILE A 92 -4.13 -12.79 10.01
C ILE A 92 -4.34 -11.87 8.82
N LEU A 93 -4.62 -12.41 7.63
CA LEU A 93 -4.88 -11.61 6.44
C LEU A 93 -6.12 -10.71 6.59
N ARG A 94 -7.10 -11.13 7.40
CA ARG A 94 -8.35 -10.41 7.65
C ARG A 94 -8.35 -9.68 9.00
N TYR A 95 -7.23 -9.69 9.70
CA TYR A 95 -7.11 -9.04 10.98
C TYR A 95 -7.29 -7.53 10.82
N GLN A 96 -8.08 -6.95 11.71
CA GLN A 96 -8.23 -5.52 11.89
C GLN A 96 -7.50 -5.13 13.17
N ASP A 97 -6.58 -4.17 13.08
CA ASP A 97 -5.77 -3.77 14.22
C ASP A 97 -6.55 -2.87 15.19
N PRO A 98 -6.93 -3.35 16.40
CA PRO A 98 -7.65 -2.52 17.37
C PRO A 98 -6.81 -1.37 17.92
N THR A 99 -5.48 -1.46 17.81
CA THR A 99 -4.56 -0.40 18.25
C THR A 99 -4.26 0.62 17.15
N GLY A 100 -4.60 0.29 15.91
CA GLY A 100 -4.42 1.13 14.72
C GLY A 100 -5.75 1.42 14.02
N ASP A 101 -6.71 1.99 14.75
CA ASP A 101 -8.01 2.43 14.22
C ASP A 101 -8.79 1.35 13.43
N MET A 102 -8.71 0.09 13.86
CA MET A 102 -9.36 -1.05 13.18
C MET A 102 -8.94 -1.23 11.72
N GLN A 103 -7.76 -0.74 11.34
CA GLN A 103 -7.25 -0.87 9.99
C GLN A 103 -6.94 -2.33 9.66
N SER A 104 -7.41 -2.77 8.50
CA SER A 104 -6.98 -4.06 7.94
C SER A 104 -5.63 -3.93 7.24
N GLY A 105 -5.00 -5.07 6.91
CA GLY A 105 -3.77 -5.09 6.12
C GLY A 105 -3.88 -4.29 4.81
N LEU A 106 -5.06 -4.29 4.17
CA LEU A 106 -5.28 -3.53 2.94
C LEU A 106 -5.27 -2.01 3.19
N HIS A 107 -5.80 -1.53 4.32
CA HIS A 107 -5.72 -0.11 4.70
C HIS A 107 -4.29 0.32 4.98
N ALA A 108 -3.51 -0.54 5.65
CA ALA A 108 -2.10 -0.30 5.93
C ALA A 108 -1.27 -0.23 4.62
N ALA A 109 -1.53 -1.13 3.67
CA ALA A 109 -0.87 -1.10 2.36
C ALA A 109 -1.19 0.18 1.58
N VAL A 110 -2.45 0.64 1.64
CA VAL A 110 -2.87 1.91 1.02
C VAL A 110 -2.13 3.11 1.61
N GLN A 111 -2.08 3.21 2.94
CA GLN A 111 -1.35 4.29 3.62
C GLN A 111 0.16 4.25 3.35
N ALA A 112 0.73 3.05 3.20
CA ALA A 112 2.14 2.87 2.90
C ALA A 112 2.48 3.10 1.41
N GLU A 113 1.50 3.43 0.56
CA GLU A 113 1.67 3.60 -0.89
C GLU A 113 2.32 2.37 -1.59
N SER A 114 2.16 1.18 -1.00
CA SER A 114 2.76 -0.05 -1.55
C SER A 114 1.73 -0.85 -2.34
N ARG A 115 1.78 -0.71 -3.67
CA ARG A 115 0.87 -1.42 -4.58
C ARG A 115 1.14 -2.91 -4.60
N GLU A 116 2.38 -3.30 -4.45
CA GLU A 116 2.85 -4.69 -4.46
C GLU A 116 2.23 -5.44 -3.27
N VAL A 117 2.31 -4.87 -2.07
CA VAL A 117 1.68 -5.42 -0.87
C VAL A 117 0.16 -5.43 -1.00
N ALA A 118 -0.44 -4.37 -1.55
CA ALA A 118 -1.89 -4.34 -1.78
C ALA A 118 -2.34 -5.47 -2.73
N TRP A 119 -1.62 -5.68 -3.83
CA TRP A 119 -1.90 -6.76 -4.77
C TRP A 119 -1.74 -8.15 -4.15
N LEU A 120 -0.70 -8.35 -3.34
CA LEU A 120 -0.49 -9.62 -2.66
C LEU A 120 -1.61 -9.91 -1.65
N LEU A 121 -2.02 -8.91 -0.86
CA LEU A 121 -3.14 -9.05 0.07
C LEU A 121 -4.45 -9.36 -0.66
N LEU A 122 -4.71 -8.69 -1.79
CA LEU A 122 -5.87 -8.98 -2.63
C LEU A 122 -5.81 -10.41 -3.19
N LEU A 123 -4.63 -10.88 -3.60
CA LEU A 123 -4.47 -12.22 -4.15
C LEU A 123 -4.84 -13.30 -3.12
N LEU A 124 -4.52 -13.07 -1.85
CA LEU A 124 -4.67 -14.05 -0.79
C LEU A 124 -6.00 -13.97 -0.04
N ALA A 125 -6.63 -12.79 0.01
CA ALA A 125 -7.76 -12.54 0.90
C ALA A 125 -8.98 -11.87 0.23
N SER A 126 -9.00 -11.78 -1.09
CA SER A 126 -10.15 -11.24 -1.84
C SER A 126 -10.74 -12.24 -2.84
N ASP A 127 -12.01 -12.03 -3.18
CA ASP A 127 -12.72 -12.72 -4.25
C ASP A 127 -12.55 -12.00 -5.61
N LEU A 128 -11.52 -11.15 -5.74
CA LEU A 128 -11.24 -10.45 -6.99
C LEU A 128 -10.86 -11.47 -8.09
N ASP A 129 -11.31 -11.23 -9.31
CA ASP A 129 -11.03 -12.11 -10.45
C ASP A 129 -9.52 -12.18 -10.74
N ILE A 130 -9.01 -13.41 -10.91
CA ILE A 130 -7.61 -13.74 -11.24
C ILE A 130 -7.15 -12.97 -12.49
N SER A 131 -8.04 -12.70 -13.45
CA SER A 131 -7.72 -11.94 -14.67
C SER A 131 -7.29 -10.49 -14.42
N GLN A 132 -7.63 -9.92 -13.26
CA GLN A 132 -7.25 -8.55 -12.90
C GLN A 132 -5.84 -8.44 -12.33
N PHE A 133 -5.25 -9.56 -11.90
CA PHE A 133 -3.96 -9.55 -11.22
C PHE A 133 -2.81 -9.48 -12.23
N PRO A 134 -1.86 -8.53 -12.06
CA PRO A 134 -0.63 -8.53 -12.85
C PRO A 134 0.15 -9.84 -12.69
N ALA A 135 0.75 -10.33 -13.78
CA ALA A 135 1.54 -11.56 -13.76
C ALA A 135 2.68 -11.56 -12.72
N LEU A 136 3.25 -10.37 -12.44
CA LEU A 136 4.31 -10.19 -11.46
C LEU A 136 3.88 -10.60 -10.04
N VAL A 137 2.62 -10.36 -9.68
CA VAL A 137 2.09 -10.67 -8.34
C VAL A 137 2.13 -12.18 -8.07
N PHE A 138 1.86 -13.00 -9.08
CA PHE A 138 1.96 -14.47 -8.96
C PHE A 138 3.41 -14.95 -8.81
N GLN A 139 4.36 -14.26 -9.44
CA GLN A 139 5.78 -14.57 -9.29
C GLN A 139 6.26 -14.26 -7.87
N GLU A 140 5.86 -13.11 -7.33
CA GLU A 140 6.16 -12.71 -5.95
C GLU A 140 5.51 -13.65 -4.93
N ALA A 141 4.24 -13.99 -5.12
CA ALA A 141 3.54 -14.94 -4.27
C ALA A 141 4.23 -16.32 -4.28
N GLY A 142 4.60 -16.82 -5.47
CA GLY A 142 5.33 -18.07 -5.63
C GLY A 142 6.71 -18.05 -4.97
N ALA A 143 7.43 -16.93 -5.05
CA ALA A 143 8.73 -16.75 -4.37
C ALA A 143 8.60 -16.75 -2.84
N LEU A 144 7.45 -16.33 -2.32
CA LEU A 144 7.11 -16.39 -0.89
C LEU A 144 6.53 -17.75 -0.46
N GLY A 145 6.38 -18.70 -1.39
CA GLY A 145 5.75 -20.00 -1.12
C GLY A 145 4.25 -19.90 -0.86
N VAL A 146 3.62 -18.77 -1.20
CA VAL A 146 2.20 -18.54 -0.98
C VAL A 146 1.44 -18.65 -2.30
N MET A 147 0.37 -19.44 -2.32
CA MET A 147 -0.52 -19.55 -3.47
C MET A 147 -1.95 -19.25 -3.06
N ARG A 148 -2.73 -18.66 -3.97
CA ARG A 148 -4.16 -18.44 -3.77
C ARG A 148 -4.86 -19.80 -3.71
N ASP A 149 -5.53 -20.09 -2.60
CA ASP A 149 -6.44 -21.23 -2.47
C ASP A 149 -7.89 -20.75 -2.59
N GLU A 150 -8.52 -20.98 -3.74
CA GLU A 150 -9.93 -20.63 -3.98
C GLU A 150 -10.87 -21.32 -2.99
N LYS A 151 -10.55 -22.54 -2.54
CA LYS A 151 -11.32 -23.24 -1.51
C LYS A 151 -11.13 -22.59 -0.14
N GLY A 152 -9.94 -22.05 0.09
CA GLY A 152 -9.62 -21.25 1.27
C GLY A 152 -10.38 -19.93 1.32
N LEU A 153 -10.75 -19.32 0.19
CA LEU A 153 -11.50 -18.07 0.15
C LEU A 153 -13.01 -18.28 0.35
N ALA A 154 -13.55 -19.42 -0.11
CA ALA A 154 -14.97 -19.73 -0.05
C ALA A 154 -15.55 -19.63 1.37
N GLY A 155 -16.56 -18.77 1.55
CA GLY A 155 -17.26 -18.56 2.81
C GLY A 155 -16.53 -17.66 3.82
N LYS A 156 -15.40 -17.07 3.44
CA LYS A 156 -14.68 -16.09 4.27
C LYS A 156 -15.00 -14.67 3.82
N VAL A 157 -14.79 -13.71 4.72
CA VAL A 157 -15.01 -12.29 4.43
C VAL A 157 -13.95 -11.80 3.46
N ASP A 158 -14.37 -11.14 2.38
CA ASP A 158 -13.46 -10.49 1.45
C ASP A 158 -12.81 -9.27 2.12
N ILE A 159 -11.48 -9.19 2.10
CA ILE A 159 -10.71 -8.10 2.71
C ILE A 159 -11.11 -6.71 2.19
N ARG A 160 -11.64 -6.61 0.95
CA ARG A 160 -12.13 -5.36 0.35
C ARG A 160 -13.38 -4.81 1.03
N THR A 161 -14.12 -5.65 1.74
CA THR A 161 -15.34 -5.26 2.47
C THR A 161 -15.05 -4.73 3.87
N LEU A 162 -13.84 -4.96 4.39
CA LEU A 162 -13.45 -4.51 5.73
C LEU A 162 -13.40 -2.99 5.80
N ARG A 163 -13.78 -2.46 6.97
CA ARG A 163 -13.85 -1.02 7.23
C ARG A 163 -13.02 -0.63 8.44
N ASP A 164 -12.30 0.47 8.34
CA ASP A 164 -11.61 1.06 9.49
C ASP A 164 -12.59 1.59 10.55
N MET A 165 -12.06 2.13 11.66
CA MET A 165 -12.84 2.69 12.77
C MET A 165 -13.72 3.88 12.35
N TYR A 166 -13.36 4.56 11.25
CA TYR A 166 -14.15 5.66 10.67
C TYR A 166 -15.22 5.15 9.70
N GLY A 167 -15.36 3.83 9.54
CA GLY A 167 -16.28 3.20 8.61
C GLY A 167 -15.83 3.26 7.16
N ARG A 168 -14.57 3.63 6.90
CA ARG A 168 -14.02 3.78 5.55
C ARG A 168 -13.52 2.45 5.01
N THR A 169 -13.68 2.21 3.72
CA THR A 169 -13.00 1.11 3.02
C THR A 169 -11.59 1.52 2.60
N ALA A 170 -10.78 0.54 2.21
CA ALA A 170 -9.45 0.81 1.65
C ALA A 170 -9.52 1.67 0.38
N GLU A 171 -10.58 1.58 -0.41
CA GLU A 171 -10.80 2.44 -1.56
C GLU A 171 -10.98 3.91 -1.17
N GLN A 172 -11.82 4.17 -0.16
CA GLN A 172 -12.08 5.53 0.30
C GLN A 172 -10.81 6.17 0.86
N LEU A 173 -10.01 5.39 1.57
CA LEU A 173 -8.68 5.81 2.01
C LEU A 173 -7.72 6.07 0.83
N ALA A 174 -7.77 5.25 -0.22
CA ALA A 174 -6.92 5.43 -1.41
C ALA A 174 -7.27 6.69 -2.20
N VAL A 175 -8.54 7.11 -2.20
CA VAL A 175 -8.96 8.40 -2.76
C VAL A 175 -8.36 9.57 -1.98
N GLU A 176 -8.31 9.47 -0.65
CA GLU A 176 -7.75 10.50 0.22
C GLU A 176 -6.22 10.62 0.09
N VAL A 177 -5.53 9.47 0.06
CA VAL A 177 -4.07 9.42 -0.11
C VAL A 177 -3.66 9.87 -1.52
N GLY A 178 -4.37 9.41 -2.55
CA GLY A 178 -4.05 9.73 -3.95
C GLY A 178 -2.73 9.11 -4.43
N GLY A 179 -2.01 9.83 -5.29
CA GLY A 179 -0.66 9.42 -5.72
C GLY A 179 -0.63 8.11 -6.52
N VAL A 180 0.03 7.08 -5.98
CA VAL A 180 0.18 5.76 -6.61
C VAL A 180 -1.16 5.04 -6.84
N TRP A 181 -2.19 5.45 -6.10
CA TRP A 181 -3.54 4.89 -6.17
C TRP A 181 -4.41 5.47 -7.28
N ASN A 182 -3.89 6.45 -8.03
CA ASN A 182 -4.60 6.99 -9.19
C ASN A 182 -5.01 5.87 -10.16
N GLY A 183 -6.32 5.80 -10.46
CA GLY A 183 -6.90 4.78 -11.34
C GLY A 183 -7.25 3.45 -10.66
N TRP A 184 -7.10 3.33 -9.33
CA TRP A 184 -7.62 2.19 -8.57
C TRP A 184 -9.05 2.40 -8.08
N PRO A 185 -9.43 3.57 -7.51
CA PRO A 185 -10.81 3.81 -7.10
C PRO A 185 -11.81 3.63 -8.23
N GLY A 186 -12.93 2.98 -7.95
CA GLY A 186 -14.00 2.68 -8.91
C GLY A 186 -13.76 1.45 -9.78
N THR A 187 -12.64 0.74 -9.61
CA THR A 187 -12.34 -0.49 -10.36
C THR A 187 -12.81 -1.76 -9.64
N GLY A 188 -13.28 -1.64 -8.40
CA GLY A 188 -13.62 -2.78 -7.54
C GLY A 188 -12.41 -3.48 -6.95
N ARG A 189 -11.18 -2.94 -7.09
CA ARG A 189 -9.97 -3.55 -6.53
C ARG A 189 -9.84 -3.35 -5.02
N LEU A 190 -10.28 -2.22 -4.49
CA LEU A 190 -10.08 -1.83 -3.08
C LEU A 190 -11.39 -1.80 -2.26
N ALA A 191 -12.53 -2.03 -2.92
CA ALA A 191 -13.85 -2.12 -2.31
C ALA A 191 -14.74 -3.05 -3.16
N VAL A 192 -15.85 -3.51 -2.56
CA VAL A 192 -16.93 -4.27 -3.22
C VAL A 192 -18.13 -3.37 -3.42
#